data_AF-A0A5B7A2Q6-F1
#
_entry.id   AF-A0A5B7A2Q6-F1
#
_cell.length_a   1.000
_cell.length_b   1.000
_cell.length_c   1.000
_cell.angle_alpha   90.00
_cell.angle_beta   90.00
_cell.angle_gamma   90.00
#
_symmetry.space_group_name_H-M   'P 1'
#
loop_
_entity.id
_entity.type
_entity.pdbx_description
1 polymer ?
#
loop_
_entity_poly.entity_id
_entity_poly.type
_entity_poly.pdbx_seq_one_letter_code
_entity_poly.pdbx_strand_id
1 'polypeptide(L)'
;RSIDFKDQPGGLEEEIWSPAISTIELKSEEKSDDCDFVYVSEIFRACSYLPEDSDIFLLLEKQQYLKGKDTSKVSRLQRRLIFDTISEILDRNRQLPPWKVFSWSNSGIGKTSLQQIWSEFQRIRERDMVGDLFEIIYGVLRKDLAGDAINGWEDSPVEMSEAVLDIERLIFKDLVGETIRDLAAFAGKSIVSYPRRKLVF
;
A
#
# COMPACT_ATOMS: atom_id res chain seq x y z
N ARG A 1 -66.20 -11.34 22.81
CA ARG A 1 -65.42 -12.53 23.20
C ARG A 1 -63.96 -12.15 23.01
N SER A 2 -63.27 -11.87 24.11
CA SER A 2 -61.89 -11.39 24.12
C SER A 2 -60.93 -12.53 23.78
N ILE A 3 -59.91 -12.29 22.99
CA ILE A 3 -58.80 -13.23 22.77
C ILE A 3 -57.56 -12.63 23.40
N ASP A 4 -57.01 -13.40 24.33
CA ASP A 4 -55.88 -13.14 25.20
C ASP A 4 -54.56 -13.41 24.45
N PHE A 5 -53.59 -12.49 24.55
CA PHE A 5 -52.26 -12.63 23.95
C PHE A 5 -51.26 -13.01 25.04
N LYS A 6 -50.68 -14.22 24.91
CA LYS A 6 -49.51 -14.63 25.70
C LYS A 6 -48.24 -14.31 24.92
N ASP A 7 -47.41 -13.44 25.47
CA ASP A 7 -46.02 -13.24 25.06
C ASP A 7 -45.15 -14.44 25.46
N GLN A 8 -44.33 -14.93 24.52
CA GLN A 8 -43.09 -15.62 24.84
C GLN A 8 -41.97 -15.12 23.92
N PRO A 9 -40.76 -14.88 24.46
CA PRO A 9 -39.65 -14.27 23.72
C PRO A 9 -38.94 -15.33 22.88
N GLY A 10 -39.17 -15.32 21.58
CA GLY A 10 -38.40 -16.08 20.61
C GLY A 10 -37.20 -15.25 20.15
N GLY A 11 -36.01 -15.61 20.63
CA GLY A 11 -34.75 -15.17 20.02
C GLY A 11 -34.55 -15.86 18.68
N LEU A 12 -34.15 -15.10 17.66
CA LEU A 12 -33.56 -15.56 16.39
C LEU A 12 -33.28 -14.34 15.51
N GLU A 13 -32.06 -13.79 15.59
CA GLU A 13 -31.41 -13.10 14.46
C GLU A 13 -29.87 -13.29 14.56
N GLU A 14 -29.42 -14.54 14.44
CA GLU A 14 -28.05 -14.88 14.00
C GLU A 14 -28.18 -15.98 12.94
N GLU A 15 -28.66 -15.61 11.76
CA GLU A 15 -28.77 -16.52 10.62
C GLU A 15 -28.33 -15.82 9.33
N ILE A 16 -27.06 -15.47 9.25
CA ILE A 16 -26.40 -15.21 7.96
C ILE A 16 -25.03 -15.86 8.04
N TRP A 17 -24.67 -16.60 6.99
CA TRP A 17 -23.43 -17.38 6.78
C TRP A 17 -23.48 -18.86 7.17
N SER A 18 -24.39 -19.60 6.54
CA SER A 18 -24.19 -21.03 6.27
C SER A 18 -23.27 -21.19 5.06
N PRO A 19 -22.10 -21.85 5.14
CA PRO A 19 -21.33 -22.24 3.97
C PRO A 19 -21.78 -23.63 3.52
N ALA A 20 -22.64 -23.68 2.51
CA ALA A 20 -22.94 -24.90 1.76
C ALA A 20 -22.40 -24.78 0.33
N ILE A 21 -21.79 -25.87 -0.15
CA ILE A 21 -21.32 -26.16 -1.53
C ILE A 21 -19.90 -25.59 -1.79
N SER A 22 -18.87 -26.32 -2.23
CA SER A 22 -18.76 -27.63 -2.86
C SER A 22 -17.36 -28.23 -2.60
N THR A 23 -17.31 -29.47 -2.12
CA THR A 23 -16.11 -30.32 -2.16
C THR A 23 -16.04 -30.96 -3.54
N ILE A 24 -15.16 -30.46 -4.42
CA ILE A 24 -14.72 -31.22 -5.58
C ILE A 24 -13.26 -31.60 -5.33
N GLU A 25 -13.10 -32.91 -5.19
CA GLU A 25 -11.89 -33.66 -4.93
C GLU A 25 -10.91 -33.48 -6.10
N LEU A 26 -9.77 -32.83 -5.87
CA LEU A 26 -8.58 -32.99 -6.70
C LEU A 26 -7.45 -33.50 -5.80
N LYS A 27 -7.17 -34.79 -5.96
CA LYS A 27 -5.94 -35.42 -5.46
C LYS A 27 -4.76 -34.86 -6.25
N SER A 28 -3.89 -34.12 -5.59
CA SER A 28 -2.50 -33.96 -5.99
C SER A 28 -1.68 -33.58 -4.76
N GLU A 29 -0.49 -34.15 -4.68
CA GLU A 29 0.35 -34.27 -3.51
C GLU A 29 1.22 -33.00 -3.37
N GLU A 30 0.63 -31.91 -2.88
CA GLU A 30 1.32 -30.64 -2.55
C GLU A 30 0.46 -29.83 -1.53
N LYS A 31 -0.03 -30.49 -0.48
CA LYS A 31 -1.13 -30.00 0.38
C LYS A 31 -0.83 -28.79 1.28
N SER A 32 0.41 -28.30 1.31
CA SER A 32 0.78 -27.20 2.23
C SER A 32 0.37 -25.83 1.70
N ASP A 33 0.50 -25.57 0.40
CA ASP A 33 0.36 -24.21 -0.12
C ASP A 33 -1.10 -23.79 -0.32
N ASP A 34 -1.98 -24.75 -0.62
CA ASP A 34 -3.40 -24.50 -0.84
C ASP A 34 -4.15 -24.11 0.45
N CYS A 35 -3.76 -24.68 1.60
CA CYS A 35 -4.38 -24.36 2.89
C CYS A 35 -4.08 -22.93 3.36
N ASP A 36 -2.83 -22.48 3.14
CA ASP A 36 -2.42 -21.11 3.46
C ASP A 36 -3.07 -20.12 2.49
N PHE A 37 -3.13 -20.44 1.19
CA PHE A 37 -3.80 -19.60 0.20
C PHE A 37 -5.27 -19.36 0.54
N VAL A 38 -6.00 -20.42 0.93
CA VAL A 38 -7.39 -20.31 1.38
C VAL A 38 -7.49 -19.38 2.59
N TYR A 39 -6.61 -19.54 3.58
CA TYR A 39 -6.64 -18.70 4.77
C TYR A 39 -6.30 -17.23 4.47
N VAL A 40 -5.29 -16.97 3.62
CA VAL A 40 -4.95 -15.63 3.11
C VAL A 40 -6.15 -15.00 2.39
N SER A 41 -6.87 -15.79 1.59
CA SER A 41 -8.10 -15.34 0.91
C SER A 41 -9.20 -14.97 1.90
N GLU A 42 -9.36 -15.72 2.99
CA GLU A 42 -10.31 -15.40 4.07
C GLU A 42 -9.92 -14.10 4.79
N ILE A 43 -8.64 -13.89 5.08
CA ILE A 43 -8.11 -12.66 5.69
C ILE A 43 -8.36 -11.47 4.76
N PHE A 44 -7.96 -11.58 3.50
CA PHE A 44 -8.13 -10.51 2.51
C PHE A 44 -9.60 -10.10 2.37
N ARG A 45 -10.50 -11.09 2.31
CA ARG A 45 -11.94 -10.85 2.28
C ARG A 45 -12.41 -10.14 3.55
N ALA A 46 -12.03 -10.64 4.73
CA ALA A 46 -12.46 -10.06 5.99
C ALA A 46 -11.99 -8.60 6.13
N CYS A 47 -10.73 -8.29 5.82
CA CYS A 47 -10.19 -6.93 5.84
C CYS A 47 -10.79 -5.99 4.77
N SER A 48 -11.45 -6.54 3.75
CA SER A 48 -12.10 -5.74 2.70
C SER A 48 -13.55 -5.37 3.02
N TYR A 49 -14.23 -6.17 3.84
CA TYR A 49 -15.67 -6.02 4.10
C TYR A 49 -16.00 -5.64 5.56
N LEU A 50 -15.10 -5.90 6.50
CA LEU A 50 -15.32 -5.59 7.92
C LEU A 50 -14.80 -4.19 8.27
N PRO A 51 -15.43 -3.50 9.23
CA PRO A 51 -14.93 -2.25 9.79
C PRO A 51 -13.55 -2.41 10.43
N GLU A 52 -12.70 -1.37 10.34
CA GLU A 52 -11.34 -1.32 10.92
C GLU A 52 -11.31 -1.64 12.43
N ASP A 53 -12.35 -1.27 13.18
CA ASP A 53 -12.45 -1.48 14.64
C ASP A 53 -12.78 -2.92 15.04
N SER A 54 -13.01 -3.82 14.06
CA SER A 54 -13.37 -5.20 14.33
C SER A 54 -12.14 -6.04 14.70
N ASP A 55 -12.25 -6.93 15.68
CA ASP A 55 -11.21 -7.95 15.94
C ASP A 55 -11.32 -9.07 14.88
N ILE A 56 -10.81 -8.78 13.67
CA ILE A 56 -10.88 -9.66 12.50
C ILE A 56 -10.20 -11.00 12.80
N PHE A 57 -9.07 -10.99 13.51
CA PHE A 57 -8.35 -12.21 13.86
C PHE A 57 -9.21 -13.11 14.74
N LEU A 58 -9.85 -12.56 15.77
CA LEU A 58 -10.72 -13.34 16.66
C LEU A 58 -11.91 -13.94 15.91
N LEU A 59 -12.51 -13.19 14.97
CA LEU A 59 -13.60 -13.68 14.13
C LEU A 59 -13.15 -14.86 13.25
N LEU A 60 -12.00 -14.72 12.60
CA LEU A 60 -11.43 -15.78 11.77
C LEU A 60 -11.07 -17.01 12.61
N GLU A 61 -10.53 -16.83 13.83
CA GLU A 61 -10.18 -17.94 14.71
C GLU A 61 -11.42 -18.71 15.20
N LYS A 62 -12.52 -18.00 15.53
CA LYS A 62 -13.82 -18.64 15.83
C LYS A 62 -14.33 -19.44 14.63
N GLN A 63 -14.19 -18.90 13.42
CA GLN A 63 -14.56 -19.61 12.19
C GLN A 63 -13.69 -20.86 11.95
N GLN A 64 -12.38 -20.83 12.22
CA GLN A 64 -11.54 -22.01 12.12
C GLN A 64 -11.93 -23.09 13.14
N TYR A 65 -12.34 -22.69 14.36
CA TYR A 65 -12.86 -23.60 15.38
C TYR A 65 -14.14 -24.31 14.91
N LEU A 66 -15.10 -23.56 14.35
CA LEU A 66 -16.36 -24.13 13.82
C LEU A 66 -16.14 -25.07 12.63
N LYS A 67 -15.11 -24.80 11.81
CA LYS A 67 -14.68 -25.69 10.71
C LYS A 67 -13.96 -26.95 11.18
N GLY A 68 -13.74 -27.11 12.48
CA GLY A 68 -13.02 -28.26 13.05
C GLY A 68 -11.52 -28.28 12.72
N LYS A 69 -10.90 -27.12 12.41
CA LYS A 69 -9.45 -27.05 12.23
C LYS A 69 -8.70 -27.20 13.55
N ASP A 70 -7.40 -27.48 13.45
CA ASP A 70 -6.52 -27.62 14.61
C ASP A 70 -6.53 -26.36 15.49
N THR A 71 -6.79 -26.58 16.78
CA THR A 71 -6.86 -25.57 17.84
C THR A 71 -5.59 -25.55 18.71
N SER A 72 -4.57 -26.33 18.33
CA SER A 72 -3.29 -26.33 19.01
C SER A 72 -2.69 -24.92 19.07
N LYS A 73 -1.93 -24.66 20.14
CA LYS A 73 -1.23 -23.38 20.31
C LYS A 73 -0.31 -23.08 19.12
N VAL A 74 0.36 -24.10 18.58
CA VAL A 74 1.27 -23.98 17.42
C VAL A 74 0.49 -23.54 16.19
N SER A 75 -0.61 -24.21 15.87
CA SER A 75 -1.42 -23.87 14.69
C SER A 75 -2.05 -22.48 14.81
N ARG A 76 -2.50 -22.10 16.00
CA ARG A 76 -3.00 -20.75 16.27
C ARG A 76 -1.91 -19.68 16.11
N LEU A 77 -0.68 -19.95 16.56
CA LEU A 77 0.46 -19.04 16.36
C LEU A 77 0.82 -18.90 14.87
N GLN A 78 0.82 -19.99 14.11
CA GLN A 78 1.04 -19.94 12.67
C GLN A 78 -0.03 -19.10 11.96
N ARG A 79 -1.31 -19.33 12.27
CA ARG A 79 -2.41 -18.51 11.74
C ARG A 79 -2.30 -17.04 12.13
N ARG A 80 -1.81 -16.76 13.34
CA ARG A 80 -1.56 -15.39 13.79
C ARG A 80 -0.46 -14.73 12.98
N LEU A 81 0.65 -15.43 12.75
CA LEU A 81 1.74 -14.94 11.92
C LEU A 81 1.26 -14.60 10.51
N ILE A 82 0.52 -15.51 9.87
CA ILE A 82 -0.04 -15.27 8.54
C ILE A 82 -0.98 -14.05 8.56
N PHE A 83 -1.86 -13.96 9.56
CA PHE A 83 -2.76 -12.82 9.71
C PHE A 83 -2.02 -11.49 9.85
N ASP A 84 -1.01 -11.43 10.72
CA ASP A 84 -0.25 -10.21 10.98
C ASP A 84 0.52 -9.80 9.71
N THR A 85 1.17 -10.73 9.00
CA THR A 85 1.88 -10.46 7.74
C THR A 85 0.95 -9.96 6.64
N ILE A 86 -0.22 -10.58 6.45
CA ILE A 86 -1.18 -10.13 5.43
C ILE A 86 -1.76 -8.76 5.78
N SER A 87 -2.02 -8.51 7.07
CA SER A 87 -2.51 -7.22 7.55
C SER A 87 -1.48 -6.11 7.31
N GLU A 88 -0.20 -6.40 7.54
CA GLU A 88 0.90 -5.48 7.26
C GLU A 88 1.04 -5.18 5.76
N ILE A 89 0.97 -6.20 4.89
CA ILE A 89 0.96 -6.00 3.42
C ILE A 89 -0.20 -5.09 3.01
N LEU A 90 -1.39 -5.32 3.57
CA LEU A 90 -2.58 -4.53 3.28
C LEU A 90 -2.45 -3.08 3.75
N ASP A 91 -2.00 -2.87 4.98
CA ASP A 91 -1.80 -1.53 5.54
C ASP A 91 -0.75 -0.74 4.75
N ARG A 92 0.39 -1.35 4.44
CA ARG A 92 1.41 -0.76 3.58
C ARG A 92 0.83 -0.33 2.24
N ASN A 93 0.01 -1.17 1.62
CA ASN A 93 -0.63 -0.86 0.33
C ASN A 93 -1.65 0.28 0.43
N ARG A 94 -2.39 0.41 1.56
CA ARG A 94 -3.33 1.51 1.81
C ARG A 94 -2.61 2.85 1.96
N GLN A 95 -1.37 2.84 2.46
CA GLN A 95 -0.55 4.02 2.64
C GLN A 95 0.24 4.43 1.38
N LEU A 96 0.19 3.65 0.30
CA LEU A 96 0.90 4.00 -0.94
C LEU A 96 0.24 5.20 -1.65
N PRO A 97 1.04 6.14 -2.18
CA PRO A 97 0.51 7.22 -3.00
C PRO A 97 -0.24 6.69 -4.23
N PRO A 98 -1.28 7.39 -4.71
CA PRO A 98 -2.12 6.91 -5.81
C PRO A 98 -1.35 6.48 -7.07
N TRP A 99 -0.28 7.19 -7.45
CA TRP A 99 0.54 6.87 -8.62
C TRP A 99 1.25 5.51 -8.52
N LYS A 100 1.61 5.09 -7.31
CA LYS A 100 2.30 3.82 -7.04
C LYS A 100 1.37 2.62 -7.04
N VAL A 101 0.07 2.87 -6.85
CA VAL A 101 -0.98 1.85 -6.99
C VAL A 101 -1.15 1.42 -8.46
N PHE A 102 -0.82 2.30 -9.42
CA PHE A 102 -0.88 1.99 -10.85
C PHE A 102 0.35 1.25 -11.38
N SER A 103 1.55 1.49 -10.84
CA SER A 103 2.78 0.81 -11.27
C SER A 103 2.78 -0.70 -10.99
N TRP A 104 1.95 -1.15 -10.04
CA TRP A 104 1.89 -2.54 -9.64
C TRP A 104 0.82 -3.37 -10.37
N SER A 105 0.05 -2.72 -11.26
CA SER A 105 -1.05 -3.34 -11.99
C SER A 105 -1.07 -2.88 -13.45
N ASN A 106 -0.81 -3.79 -14.38
CA ASN A 106 -1.13 -3.60 -15.80
C ASN A 106 -2.65 -3.57 -16.09
N SER A 107 -3.50 -3.47 -15.06
CA SER A 107 -4.95 -3.42 -15.15
C SER A 107 -5.50 -2.22 -14.37
N GLY A 108 -6.24 -1.35 -15.04
CA GLY A 108 -6.56 0.03 -14.61
C GLY A 108 -7.56 0.21 -13.47
N ILE A 109 -7.48 -0.56 -12.39
CA ILE A 109 -8.20 -0.26 -11.14
C ILE A 109 -7.21 -0.36 -9.98
N GLY A 110 -6.98 0.74 -9.29
CA GLY A 110 -6.06 0.86 -8.15
C GLY A 110 -6.55 0.16 -6.88
N LYS A 111 -6.91 -1.12 -6.97
CA LYS A 111 -7.23 -1.98 -5.83
C LYS A 111 -6.24 -3.13 -5.79
N THR A 112 -5.66 -3.36 -4.61
CA THR A 112 -4.79 -4.52 -4.35
C THR A 112 -5.52 -5.81 -4.68
N SER A 113 -4.95 -6.62 -5.57
CA SER A 113 -5.52 -7.92 -5.91
C SER A 113 -5.07 -9.01 -4.93
N LEU A 114 -5.89 -10.05 -4.75
CA LEU A 114 -5.53 -11.20 -3.92
C LEU A 114 -4.26 -11.91 -4.43
N GLN A 115 -4.11 -12.03 -5.76
CA GLN A 115 -2.94 -12.63 -6.41
C GLN A 115 -1.65 -11.89 -6.04
N GLN A 116 -1.71 -10.57 -5.99
CA GLN A 116 -0.59 -9.71 -5.62
C GLN A 116 -0.24 -9.84 -4.12
N ILE A 117 -1.25 -9.93 -3.26
CA ILE A 117 -1.02 -10.15 -1.82
C ILE A 117 -0.41 -11.53 -1.59
N TRP A 118 -0.88 -12.54 -2.33
CA TRP A 118 -0.35 -13.89 -2.26
C TRP A 118 1.10 -13.97 -2.73
N SER A 119 1.45 -13.33 -3.85
CA SER A 119 2.83 -13.32 -4.36
C SER A 119 3.78 -12.58 -3.42
N GLU A 120 3.36 -11.46 -2.83
CA GLU A 120 4.10 -10.76 -1.77
C GLU A 120 4.31 -11.64 -0.53
N PHE A 121 3.25 -12.32 -0.08
CA PHE A 121 3.32 -13.25 1.05
C PHE A 121 4.30 -14.40 0.79
N GLN A 122 4.24 -15.02 -0.39
CA GLN A 122 5.19 -16.06 -0.80
C GLN A 122 6.63 -15.52 -0.82
N ARG A 123 6.85 -14.32 -1.38
CA ARG A 123 8.16 -13.65 -1.42
C ARG A 123 8.74 -13.41 -0.02
N ILE A 124 7.91 -13.09 0.98
CA ILE A 124 8.32 -12.91 2.37
C ILE A 124 8.63 -14.28 2.99
N ARG A 125 7.79 -15.29 2.79
CA ARG A 125 7.98 -16.64 3.34
C ARG A 125 9.21 -17.35 2.79
N GLU A 126 9.50 -17.19 1.50
CA GLU A 126 10.68 -17.79 0.85
C GLU A 126 12.00 -17.20 1.34
N ARG A 127 12.01 -15.97 1.89
CA ARG A 127 13.22 -15.35 2.46
C ARG A 127 13.78 -16.11 3.66
N ASP A 128 12.96 -16.85 4.40
CA ASP A 128 13.35 -17.42 5.69
C ASP A 128 13.95 -18.84 5.60
N MET A 129 13.89 -19.50 4.44
CA MET A 129 14.19 -20.93 4.33
C MET A 129 15.53 -21.30 3.66
N VAL A 130 16.24 -20.36 3.04
CA VAL A 130 17.42 -20.68 2.21
C VAL A 130 18.59 -19.73 2.49
N GLY A 131 19.44 -20.06 3.47
CA GLY A 131 20.74 -19.40 3.62
C GLY A 131 21.44 -19.65 4.96
N ASP A 132 22.78 -19.61 4.92
CA ASP A 132 23.61 -19.35 6.11
C ASP A 132 23.11 -18.08 6.81
N LEU A 133 23.16 -17.98 8.14
CA LEU A 133 22.61 -16.85 8.90
C LEU A 133 23.16 -15.51 8.38
N PHE A 134 24.41 -15.48 7.93
CA PHE A 134 25.01 -14.31 7.29
C PHE A 134 24.43 -14.02 5.90
N GLU A 135 24.16 -15.03 5.09
CA GLU A 135 23.46 -14.87 3.80
C GLU A 135 21.99 -14.49 3.98
N ILE A 136 21.35 -14.94 5.07
CA ILE A 136 20.01 -14.49 5.47
C ILE A 136 20.08 -13.01 5.86
N ILE A 137 20.97 -12.61 6.77
CA ILE A 137 21.11 -11.21 7.20
C ILE A 137 21.49 -10.32 6.02
N TYR A 138 22.48 -10.72 5.22
CA TYR A 138 22.94 -9.96 4.07
C TYR A 138 21.89 -9.95 2.95
N GLY A 139 21.16 -11.05 2.76
CA GLY A 139 20.02 -11.13 1.84
C GLY A 139 18.84 -10.26 2.28
N VAL A 140 18.57 -10.20 3.59
CA VAL A 140 17.55 -9.32 4.18
C VAL A 140 17.95 -7.87 3.98
N LEU A 141 19.15 -7.48 4.41
CA LEU A 141 19.66 -6.12 4.25
C LEU A 141 19.71 -5.70 2.78
N ARG A 142 20.22 -6.57 1.89
CA ARG A 142 20.30 -6.29 0.45
C ARG A 142 18.92 -6.10 -0.15
N LYS A 143 17.94 -6.94 0.19
CA LYS A 143 16.60 -6.83 -0.39
C LYS A 143 15.78 -5.70 0.27
N ASP A 144 16.11 -5.28 1.48
CA ASP A 144 15.51 -4.09 2.12
C ASP A 144 16.09 -2.81 1.51
N LEU A 145 17.40 -2.78 1.22
CA LEU A 145 18.01 -1.72 0.41
C LEU A 145 17.53 -1.73 -1.05
N ALA A 146 17.39 -2.90 -1.67
CA ALA A 146 17.01 -3.02 -3.09
C ALA A 146 15.50 -2.88 -3.33
N GLY A 147 14.67 -3.26 -2.34
CA GLY A 147 13.23 -2.99 -2.35
C GLY A 147 12.91 -1.49 -2.22
N ASP A 148 13.89 -0.71 -1.76
CA ASP A 148 13.87 0.75 -1.70
C ASP A 148 14.43 1.41 -2.98
N ALA A 149 15.31 0.71 -3.70
CA ALA A 149 15.87 1.19 -4.97
C ALA A 149 14.83 1.22 -6.10
N ILE A 150 13.85 0.32 -6.11
CA ILE A 150 12.78 0.30 -7.13
C ILE A 150 11.61 1.23 -6.73
N ASN A 151 11.51 1.66 -5.47
CA ASN A 151 10.26 2.23 -4.96
C ASN A 151 10.37 3.39 -3.95
N GLY A 152 11.47 3.64 -3.23
CA GLY A 152 11.46 4.62 -2.12
C GLY A 152 12.53 5.68 -2.14
N TRP A 153 13.57 5.58 -2.99
CA TRP A 153 14.53 6.68 -3.19
C TRP A 153 14.52 7.29 -4.59
N GLU A 154 13.95 6.61 -5.59
CA GLU A 154 13.82 7.16 -6.95
C GLU A 154 12.57 8.04 -7.11
N ASP A 155 11.56 7.83 -6.26
CA ASP A 155 10.22 8.41 -6.40
C ASP A 155 9.94 9.57 -5.41
N SER A 156 10.87 10.51 -5.31
CA SER A 156 10.53 11.88 -4.90
C SER A 156 10.57 12.85 -6.09
N PRO A 157 9.74 12.62 -7.14
CA PRO A 157 9.67 13.54 -8.27
C PRO A 157 9.09 14.89 -7.84
N VAL A 158 8.29 14.93 -6.77
CA VAL A 158 7.71 16.18 -6.25
C VAL A 158 8.81 17.06 -5.67
N GLU A 159 9.65 16.54 -4.77
CA GLU A 159 10.78 17.31 -4.22
C GLU A 159 11.83 17.62 -5.29
N MET A 160 12.06 16.70 -6.24
CA MET A 160 12.97 16.96 -7.36
C MET A 160 12.43 18.06 -8.30
N SER A 161 11.11 18.08 -8.57
CA SER A 161 10.49 19.13 -9.38
C SER A 161 10.50 20.50 -8.68
N GLU A 162 10.31 20.54 -7.36
CA GLU A 162 10.41 21.76 -6.57
C GLU A 162 11.86 22.27 -6.52
N ALA A 163 12.83 21.37 -6.31
CA ALA A 163 14.25 21.71 -6.36
C ALA A 163 14.67 22.22 -7.74
N VAL A 164 14.17 21.63 -8.83
CA VAL A 164 14.40 22.12 -10.20
C VAL A 164 13.81 23.53 -10.38
N LEU A 165 12.58 23.78 -9.92
CA LEU A 165 11.98 25.11 -9.99
C LEU A 165 12.76 26.16 -9.18
N ASP A 166 13.30 25.80 -8.03
CA ASP A 166 14.11 26.70 -7.21
C ASP A 166 15.47 26.98 -7.86
N ILE A 167 16.10 25.97 -8.46
CA ILE A 167 17.31 26.14 -9.26
C ILE A 167 17.03 27.06 -10.47
N GLU A 168 15.94 26.83 -11.20
CA GLU A 168 15.53 27.67 -12.33
C GLU A 168 15.29 29.11 -11.91
N ARG A 169 14.59 29.34 -10.78
CA ARG A 169 14.37 30.69 -10.23
C ARG A 169 15.66 31.40 -9.87
N LEU A 170 16.62 30.67 -9.29
CA LEU A 170 17.94 31.23 -8.95
C LEU A 170 18.71 31.63 -10.22
N ILE A 171 18.75 30.75 -11.23
CA ILE A 171 19.39 31.04 -12.52
C ILE A 171 18.73 32.24 -13.19
N PHE A 172 17.39 32.26 -13.26
CA PHE A 172 16.66 33.36 -13.91
C PHE A 172 16.87 34.70 -13.18
N LYS A 173 16.85 34.69 -11.85
CA LYS A 173 17.12 35.87 -11.02
C LYS A 173 18.52 36.42 -11.29
N ASP A 174 19.53 35.55 -11.35
CA ASP A 174 20.91 35.96 -11.60
C ASP A 174 21.08 36.52 -13.02
N LEU A 175 20.50 35.85 -14.02
CA LEU A 175 20.55 36.30 -15.43
C LEU A 175 19.86 37.65 -15.63
N VAL A 176 18.67 37.84 -15.06
CA VAL A 176 17.94 39.11 -15.14
C VAL A 176 18.70 40.20 -14.37
N GLY A 177 19.24 39.88 -13.20
CA GLY A 177 20.04 40.81 -12.41
C GLY A 177 21.32 41.25 -13.13
N GLU A 178 22.01 40.34 -13.81
CA GLU A 178 23.16 40.65 -14.67
C GLU A 178 22.75 41.53 -15.85
N THR A 179 21.69 41.15 -16.58
CA THR A 179 21.18 41.92 -17.73
C THR A 179 20.78 43.35 -17.34
N ILE A 180 20.12 43.54 -16.20
CA ILE A 180 19.76 44.86 -15.68
C ILE A 180 21.01 45.67 -15.34
N ARG A 181 22.00 45.06 -14.67
CA ARG A 181 23.27 45.73 -14.33
C ARG A 181 24.04 46.13 -15.59
N ASP A 182 24.12 45.25 -16.58
CA ASP A 182 24.76 45.53 -17.86
C ASP A 182 24.05 46.68 -18.56
N LEU A 183 22.72 46.62 -18.70
CA LEU A 183 21.94 47.68 -19.31
C LEU A 183 22.09 49.02 -18.57
N ALA A 184 22.09 49.01 -17.24
CA ALA A 184 22.32 50.21 -16.43
C ALA A 184 23.74 50.77 -16.62
N ALA A 185 24.75 49.89 -16.73
CA ALA A 185 26.13 50.29 -17.02
C ALA A 185 26.28 50.86 -18.43
N PHE A 186 25.58 50.30 -19.43
CA PHE A 186 25.52 50.85 -20.79
C PHE A 186 24.77 52.19 -20.83
N ALA A 187 23.66 52.33 -20.09
CA ALA A 187 22.91 53.58 -19.99
C ALA A 187 23.72 54.69 -19.30
N GLY A 188 24.51 54.35 -18.26
CA GLY A 188 25.41 55.29 -17.60
C GLY A 188 26.62 55.71 -18.45
N LYS A 189 27.04 54.87 -19.41
CA LYS A 189 28.09 55.20 -20.40
C LYS A 189 27.56 55.94 -21.63
N SER A 190 26.26 55.81 -21.92
CA SER A 190 25.57 56.56 -22.97
C SER A 190 25.24 57.98 -22.50
N ILE A 191 26.28 58.81 -22.36
CA ILE A 191 26.14 60.27 -22.40
C ILE A 191 26.01 60.66 -23.88
N VAL A 192 25.00 60.12 -24.56
CA VAL A 192 24.51 60.72 -25.80
C VAL A 192 23.27 61.48 -25.41
N SER A 193 23.45 62.80 -25.26
CA SER A 193 22.42 63.77 -24.98
C SER A 193 21.32 63.65 -26.04
N TYR A 194 20.28 62.87 -25.77
CA TYR A 194 19.11 62.85 -26.64
C TYR A 194 18.44 64.22 -26.54
N PRO A 195 18.21 64.93 -27.67
CA PRO A 195 17.67 66.27 -27.66
C PRO A 195 16.23 66.21 -27.13
N ARG A 196 16.04 66.62 -25.88
CA ARG A 196 14.72 66.79 -25.28
C ARG A 196 14.00 67.91 -26.04
N ARG A 197 13.02 67.54 -26.87
CA ARG A 197 12.16 68.53 -27.54
C ARG A 197 11.27 69.19 -26.49
N LYS A 198 11.49 70.48 -26.27
CA LYS A 198 10.67 71.33 -25.40
C LYS A 198 9.35 71.60 -26.11
N LEU A 199 8.23 71.21 -25.53
CA LEU A 199 6.91 71.67 -25.96
C LEU A 199 6.78 73.14 -25.55
N VAL A 200 6.57 73.99 -26.55
CA VAL A 200 6.23 75.40 -26.37
C VAL A 200 4.73 75.49 -26.59
N PHE A 201 4.02 75.92 -25.55
CA PHE A 201 2.60 76.23 -25.60
C PHE A 201 2.37 77.59 -26.26
#